data_AF-A0A3B9DG62-F1
#
_entry.id   AF-A0A3B9DG62-F1
#
_cell.length_a   1.000
_cell.length_b   1.000
_cell.length_c   1.000
_cell.angle_alpha   90.00
_cell.angle_beta   90.00
_cell.angle_gamma   90.00
#
_symmetry.space_group_name_H-M   'P 1'
#
loop_
_entity.id
_entity.type
_entity.pdbx_description
1 polymer ?
#
loop_
_entity_poly.entity_id
_entity_poly.type
_entity_poly.pdbx_seq_one_letter_code
_entity_poly.pdbx_strand_id
1 'polypeptide(L)'
;VPSDNPFVTSGEYLPEVYTVGHRNQIGLAFHPTTDQLWATENGPQGGDEANIIQPGLNYGWPIVSYSRQYRGDRVSERPWGEKYEDPEVLWWPSIAPSGLAFYTGDKIPAWQGNMFVGSMMEGRIPGTGHLERVVFNSRGDEIRREGLLRQLNSRVTGVAQGPDGYLYILIDEENGALLRIEPAQ
;
A
#
# COMPACT_ATOMS: atom_id res chain seq x y z
N VAL A 1 -13.92 -17.75 -14.73
CA VAL A 1 -12.78 -17.86 -13.80
C VAL A 1 -11.72 -18.75 -14.45
N PRO A 2 -10.43 -18.34 -14.48
CA PRO A 2 -9.33 -19.18 -14.95
C PRO A 2 -9.29 -20.54 -14.22
N SER A 3 -8.92 -21.61 -14.90
CA SER A 3 -8.92 -22.96 -14.30
C SER A 3 -7.85 -23.17 -13.23
N ASP A 4 -6.84 -22.30 -13.21
CA ASP A 4 -5.73 -22.27 -12.28
C ASP A 4 -5.94 -21.32 -11.09
N ASN A 5 -7.13 -20.71 -10.97
CA ASN A 5 -7.44 -19.88 -9.81
C ASN A 5 -7.53 -20.76 -8.53
N PRO A 6 -7.01 -20.30 -7.37
CA PRO A 6 -6.64 -21.18 -6.26
C PRO A 6 -7.81 -21.91 -5.60
N PHE A 7 -9.03 -21.38 -5.71
CA PHE A 7 -10.22 -21.94 -5.05
C PHE A 7 -11.24 -22.55 -6.02
N VAL A 8 -10.92 -22.67 -7.32
CA VAL A 8 -11.86 -23.18 -8.34
C VAL A 8 -12.33 -24.60 -8.06
N THR A 9 -11.47 -25.44 -7.48
CA THR A 9 -11.77 -26.86 -7.20
C THR A 9 -11.93 -27.18 -5.73
N SER A 10 -11.57 -26.26 -4.81
CA SER A 10 -11.58 -26.58 -3.37
C SER A 10 -12.99 -26.53 -2.76
N GLY A 11 -13.86 -25.66 -3.27
CA GLY A 11 -15.17 -25.38 -2.68
C GLY A 11 -15.13 -24.63 -1.34
N GLU A 12 -13.94 -24.22 -0.89
CA GLU A 12 -13.75 -23.47 0.36
C GLU A 12 -14.19 -22.01 0.23
N TYR A 13 -13.90 -21.40 -0.92
CA TYR A 13 -14.29 -20.04 -1.28
C TYR A 13 -14.93 -20.01 -2.68
N LEU A 14 -15.53 -18.86 -3.04
CA LEU A 14 -16.03 -18.64 -4.39
C LEU A 14 -14.88 -18.75 -5.41
N PRO A 15 -15.14 -19.28 -6.62
CA PRO A 15 -14.08 -19.56 -7.57
C PRO A 15 -13.31 -18.31 -8.02
N GLU A 16 -13.91 -17.11 -7.96
CA GLU A 16 -13.28 -15.83 -8.29
C GLU A 16 -12.23 -15.36 -7.27
N VAL A 17 -12.27 -15.87 -6.04
CA VAL A 17 -11.37 -15.44 -4.96
C VAL A 17 -9.93 -15.83 -5.31
N TYR A 18 -9.00 -14.89 -5.16
CA TYR A 18 -7.58 -15.11 -5.38
C TYR A 18 -6.81 -15.25 -4.05
N THR A 19 -7.14 -14.40 -3.08
CA THR A 19 -6.58 -14.40 -1.72
C THR A 19 -7.66 -14.00 -0.71
N VAL A 20 -7.40 -14.27 0.57
CA VAL A 20 -8.34 -14.01 1.67
C VAL A 20 -7.64 -13.32 2.85
N GLY A 21 -8.42 -12.88 3.84
CA GLY A 21 -7.85 -12.27 5.04
C GLY A 21 -7.43 -10.81 4.88
N HIS A 22 -8.13 -10.06 4.02
CA HIS A 22 -7.91 -8.63 3.82
C HIS A 22 -8.98 -7.79 4.53
N ARG A 23 -8.62 -6.59 4.95
CA ARG A 23 -9.55 -5.58 5.47
C ARG A 23 -10.07 -4.63 4.40
N ASN A 24 -9.18 -3.84 3.79
CA ASN A 24 -9.56 -2.74 2.90
C ASN A 24 -8.41 -2.35 1.97
N GLN A 25 -8.26 -3.09 0.89
CA GLN A 25 -7.23 -2.88 -0.13
C GLN A 25 -7.61 -1.73 -1.06
N ILE A 26 -6.65 -0.83 -1.34
CA ILE A 26 -6.88 0.34 -2.20
C ILE A 26 -5.87 0.41 -3.33
N GLY A 27 -4.57 0.44 -3.02
CA GLY A 27 -3.52 0.50 -4.02
C GLY A 27 -3.13 -0.89 -4.51
N LEU A 28 -2.90 -1.03 -5.82
CA LEU A 28 -2.40 -2.24 -6.45
C LEU A 28 -1.38 -1.87 -7.52
N ALA A 29 -0.22 -2.54 -7.54
CA ALA A 29 0.78 -2.36 -8.58
C ALA A 29 1.61 -3.63 -8.76
N PHE A 30 2.01 -3.93 -9.99
CA PHE A 30 3.01 -4.96 -10.25
C PHE A 30 4.41 -4.38 -10.03
N HIS A 31 5.25 -5.11 -9.29
CA HIS A 31 6.66 -4.78 -9.14
C HIS A 31 7.37 -4.97 -10.50
N PRO A 32 8.10 -3.96 -11.01
CA PRO A 32 8.48 -3.89 -12.42
C PRO A 32 9.50 -4.94 -12.87
N THR A 33 10.21 -5.58 -11.94
CA THR A 33 11.24 -6.58 -12.26
C THR A 33 10.88 -8.00 -11.82
N THR A 34 10.08 -8.14 -10.76
CA THR A 34 9.70 -9.45 -10.22
C THR A 34 8.30 -9.89 -10.66
N ASP A 35 7.53 -8.96 -11.25
CA ASP A 35 6.13 -9.16 -11.67
C ASP A 35 5.22 -9.61 -10.52
N GLN A 36 5.65 -9.37 -9.27
CA GLN A 36 4.86 -9.64 -8.09
C GLN A 36 3.79 -8.56 -7.95
N LEU A 37 2.54 -8.95 -7.70
CA LEU A 37 1.47 -8.02 -7.39
C LEU A 37 1.64 -7.54 -5.95
N TRP A 38 1.75 -6.23 -5.76
CA TRP A 38 1.72 -5.59 -4.45
C TRP A 38 0.36 -4.93 -4.22
N ALA A 39 -0.12 -4.98 -2.99
CA ALA A 39 -1.33 -4.29 -2.57
C ALA A 39 -1.08 -3.48 -1.30
N THR A 40 -1.62 -2.27 -1.22
CA THR A 40 -1.73 -1.53 0.04
C THR A 40 -3.12 -1.73 0.64
N GLU A 41 -3.20 -1.85 1.96
CA GLU A 41 -4.47 -1.89 2.66
C GLU A 41 -4.50 -1.05 3.92
N ASN A 42 -5.70 -0.63 4.32
CA ASN A 42 -5.91 0.18 5.50
C ASN A 42 -6.29 -0.73 6.68
N GLY A 43 -5.65 -0.54 7.83
CA GLY A 43 -6.11 -0.96 9.14
C GLY A 43 -7.15 0.02 9.72
N PRO A 44 -7.79 -0.29 10.87
CA PRO A 44 -8.56 0.68 11.65
C PRO A 44 -7.65 1.73 12.32
N GLN A 45 -7.22 1.56 13.58
CA GLN A 45 -6.25 2.46 14.23
C GLN A 45 -4.84 1.86 14.18
N GLY A 46 -4.03 2.34 13.23
CA GLY A 46 -2.72 1.74 12.93
C GLY A 46 -2.89 0.45 12.14
N GLY A 47 -1.76 -0.18 11.80
CA GLY A 47 -1.73 -1.47 11.14
C GLY A 47 -2.19 -1.42 9.68
N ASP A 48 -1.86 -0.33 8.99
CA ASP A 48 -1.96 -0.34 7.53
C ASP A 48 -0.78 -1.11 6.97
N GLU A 49 -0.95 -1.75 5.82
CA GLU A 49 -0.01 -2.73 5.30
C GLU A 49 0.26 -2.53 3.80
N ALA A 50 1.45 -2.91 3.36
CA ALA A 50 1.72 -3.27 1.97
C ALA A 50 2.16 -4.74 1.91
N ASN A 51 1.51 -5.49 1.02
CA ASN A 51 1.57 -6.94 0.96
C ASN A 51 1.92 -7.41 -0.45
N ILE A 52 2.78 -8.42 -0.58
CA ILE A 52 2.93 -9.17 -1.84
C ILE A 52 1.81 -10.19 -1.93
N ILE A 53 0.96 -10.05 -2.96
CA ILE A 53 -0.23 -10.86 -3.18
C ILE A 53 0.11 -12.15 -3.92
N GLN A 54 -0.13 -13.29 -3.26
CA GLN A 54 0.18 -14.63 -3.78
C GLN A 54 -1.05 -15.53 -3.77
N PRO A 55 -1.25 -16.38 -4.80
CA PRO A 55 -2.47 -17.15 -4.98
C PRO A 55 -2.75 -18.08 -3.79
N GLY A 56 -3.98 -18.02 -3.27
CA GLY A 56 -4.48 -18.92 -2.23
C GLY A 56 -4.06 -18.56 -0.80
N LEU A 57 -3.22 -17.54 -0.61
CA LEU A 57 -2.73 -17.17 0.71
C LEU A 57 -3.76 -16.34 1.51
N ASN A 58 -3.58 -16.35 2.83
CA ASN A 58 -4.43 -15.70 3.82
C ASN A 58 -3.65 -14.63 4.58
N TYR A 59 -4.08 -13.37 4.49
CA TYR A 59 -3.43 -12.20 5.11
C TYR A 59 -3.97 -11.91 6.51
N GLY A 60 -4.79 -12.81 7.06
CA GLY A 60 -5.04 -12.91 8.48
C GLY A 60 -6.15 -12.05 9.05
N TRP A 61 -6.59 -10.96 8.39
CA TRP A 61 -7.66 -10.13 8.91
C TRP A 61 -9.00 -10.88 9.02
N PRO A 62 -9.78 -10.73 10.11
CA PRO A 62 -9.49 -10.00 11.36
C PRO A 62 -8.92 -10.90 12.47
N ILE A 63 -8.51 -12.14 12.15
CA ILE A 63 -8.04 -13.11 13.14
C ILE A 63 -6.70 -12.69 13.75
N VAL A 64 -5.81 -12.14 12.93
CA VAL A 64 -4.63 -11.42 13.36
C VAL A 64 -4.68 -10.00 12.80
N SER A 65 -4.17 -9.05 13.57
CA SER A 65 -4.01 -7.69 13.12
C SER A 65 -3.11 -6.94 14.09
N TYR A 66 -2.20 -6.14 13.54
CA TYR A 66 -1.46 -5.18 14.33
C TYR A 66 -2.41 -4.16 14.99
N SER A 67 -3.55 -3.88 14.34
CA SER A 67 -4.45 -2.76 14.60
C SER A 67 -5.15 -2.70 15.96
N ARG A 68 -5.56 -1.50 16.32
CA ARG A 68 -6.60 -1.25 17.33
C ARG A 68 -7.93 -0.88 16.68
N GLN A 69 -9.03 -1.21 17.34
CA GLN A 69 -10.37 -0.72 17.05
C GLN A 69 -10.43 0.79 17.28
N TYR A 70 -11.41 1.48 16.69
CA TYR A 70 -11.57 2.93 16.85
C TYR A 70 -11.87 3.39 18.30
N ARG A 71 -12.32 2.48 19.16
CA ARG A 71 -12.47 2.73 20.61
C ARG A 71 -11.19 2.50 21.43
N GLY A 72 -10.14 1.96 20.81
CA GLY A 72 -8.82 1.77 21.42
C GLY A 72 -8.44 0.32 21.76
N ASP A 73 -9.39 -0.62 21.87
CA ASP A 73 -9.04 -2.03 22.11
C ASP A 73 -8.29 -2.65 20.93
N ARG A 74 -7.55 -3.73 21.14
CA ARG A 74 -6.95 -4.47 20.02
C ARG A 74 -8.05 -5.06 19.12
N VAL A 75 -7.81 -5.10 17.81
CA VAL A 75 -8.69 -5.85 16.90
C VAL A 75 -8.60 -7.34 17.20
N SER A 76 -7.38 -7.84 17.38
CA SER A 76 -7.09 -9.25 17.56
C SER A 76 -6.21 -9.45 18.79
N GLU A 77 -6.28 -10.65 19.40
CA GLU A 77 -5.44 -10.95 20.57
C GLU A 77 -3.93 -10.90 20.24
N ARG A 78 -3.58 -11.29 19.01
CA ARG A 78 -2.21 -11.34 18.50
C ARG A 78 -2.08 -10.58 17.18
N PRO A 79 -0.91 -9.97 16.91
CA PRO A 79 -0.69 -9.21 15.69
C PRO A 79 -0.36 -10.08 14.46
N TRP A 80 0.15 -11.29 14.65
CA TRP A 80 0.57 -12.23 13.58
C TRP A 80 0.33 -13.68 13.99
N GLY A 81 0.52 -14.63 13.06
CA GLY A 81 0.53 -16.06 13.34
C GLY A 81 1.01 -16.89 12.14
N GLU A 82 1.61 -18.06 12.40
CA GLU A 82 2.28 -18.92 11.39
C GLU A 82 1.41 -19.38 10.20
N LYS A 83 0.09 -19.18 10.25
CA LYS A 83 -0.86 -19.55 9.19
C LYS A 83 -1.23 -18.37 8.29
N TYR A 84 -0.68 -17.20 8.56
CA TYR A 84 -1.02 -15.95 7.89
C TYR A 84 0.25 -15.32 7.33
N GLU A 85 0.11 -14.62 6.21
CA GLU A 85 1.21 -13.88 5.61
C GLU A 85 1.46 -12.59 6.38
N ASP A 86 2.73 -12.32 6.67
CA ASP A 86 3.17 -11.08 7.30
C ASP A 86 3.30 -9.96 6.24
N PRO A 87 3.07 -8.69 6.63
CA PRO A 87 3.22 -7.57 5.71
C PRO A 87 4.68 -7.21 5.45
N GLU A 88 4.98 -6.83 4.20
CA GLU A 88 6.30 -6.34 3.78
C GLU A 88 6.57 -4.93 4.32
N VAL A 89 5.52 -4.10 4.39
CA VAL A 89 5.57 -2.77 5.00
C VAL A 89 4.38 -2.62 5.94
N LEU A 90 4.66 -2.19 7.17
CA LEU A 90 3.66 -1.88 8.18
C LEU A 90 3.71 -0.39 8.54
N TRP A 91 2.55 0.28 8.56
CA TRP A 91 2.42 1.65 9.08
C TRP A 91 1.69 1.67 10.43
N TRP A 92 2.43 2.09 11.44
CA TRP A 92 1.95 2.34 12.79
C TRP A 92 2.58 3.62 13.36
N PRO A 93 1.83 4.72 13.51
CA PRO A 93 0.40 4.87 13.27
C PRO A 93 0.01 4.82 11.78
N SER A 94 -1.29 4.67 11.54
CA SER A 94 -1.89 4.55 10.20
C SER A 94 -1.69 5.82 9.37
N ILE A 95 -1.39 5.64 8.09
CA ILE A 95 -1.31 6.68 7.06
C ILE A 95 -2.52 6.68 6.10
N ALA A 96 -3.40 5.69 6.24
CA ALA A 96 -4.48 5.38 5.29
C ALA A 96 -3.96 5.34 3.85
N PRO A 97 -3.12 4.34 3.51
CA PRO A 97 -2.49 4.27 2.21
C PRO A 97 -3.54 4.14 1.10
N SER A 98 -3.23 4.74 -0.04
CA SER A 98 -4.10 4.80 -1.21
C SER A 98 -3.37 4.25 -2.44
N GLY A 99 -3.41 4.98 -3.56
CA GLY A 99 -2.70 4.62 -4.79
C GLY A 99 -1.24 4.25 -4.55
N LEU A 100 -0.79 3.27 -5.33
CA LEU A 100 0.51 2.62 -5.21
C LEU A 100 1.18 2.60 -6.59
N ALA A 101 2.46 2.95 -6.66
CA ALA A 101 3.26 2.81 -7.87
C ALA A 101 4.73 2.49 -7.54
N PHE A 102 5.39 1.71 -8.39
CA PHE A 102 6.84 1.60 -8.42
C PHE A 102 7.42 2.54 -9.47
N TYR A 103 8.48 3.25 -9.13
CA TYR A 103 9.11 4.19 -10.06
C TYR A 103 10.22 3.51 -10.87
N THR A 104 10.10 3.61 -12.20
CA THR A 104 11.02 3.10 -13.22
C THR A 104 11.56 4.20 -14.14
N GLY A 105 11.10 5.45 -13.96
CA GLY A 105 11.47 6.58 -14.80
C GLY A 105 12.93 7.01 -14.66
N ASP A 106 13.39 7.83 -15.60
CA ASP A 106 14.76 8.35 -15.68
C ASP A 106 14.86 9.83 -15.24
N LYS A 107 13.73 10.50 -15.02
CA LYS A 107 13.69 11.93 -14.66
C LYS A 107 14.18 12.19 -13.25
N ILE A 108 13.99 11.23 -12.34
CA ILE A 108 14.51 11.27 -10.98
C ILE A 108 15.26 9.95 -10.70
N PRO A 109 16.51 9.79 -11.16
CA PRO A 109 17.23 8.51 -11.09
C PRO A 109 17.33 7.93 -9.68
N ALA A 110 17.45 8.78 -8.65
CA ALA A 110 17.48 8.37 -7.25
C ALA A 110 16.17 7.72 -6.75
N TRP A 111 15.11 7.73 -7.55
CA TRP A 111 13.81 7.13 -7.23
C TRP A 111 13.61 5.76 -7.87
N GLN A 112 14.48 5.32 -8.79
CA GLN A 112 14.31 4.04 -9.46
C GLN A 112 14.26 2.87 -8.47
N GLY A 113 13.26 1.99 -8.64
CA GLY A 113 13.03 0.83 -7.78
C GLY A 113 12.32 1.15 -6.47
N ASN A 114 12.07 2.42 -6.14
CA ASN A 114 11.32 2.78 -4.94
C ASN A 114 9.82 2.64 -5.16
N MET A 115 9.11 2.36 -4.08
CA MET A 115 7.66 2.37 -4.03
C MET A 115 7.16 3.73 -3.57
N PHE A 116 6.09 4.19 -4.20
CA PHE A 116 5.39 5.42 -3.86
C PHE A 116 3.95 5.09 -3.50
N VAL A 117 3.51 5.57 -2.35
CA VAL A 117 2.18 5.30 -1.79
C VAL A 117 1.54 6.62 -1.43
N GLY A 118 0.32 6.85 -1.90
CA GLY A 118 -0.46 8.00 -1.47
C GLY A 118 -0.87 7.82 -0.01
N SER A 119 -0.71 8.85 0.81
CA SER A 119 -1.15 8.90 2.19
C SER A 119 -2.29 9.90 2.31
N MET A 120 -3.41 9.46 2.87
CA MET A 120 -4.56 10.34 3.10
C MET A 120 -4.45 11.12 4.41
N MET A 121 -3.65 10.64 5.37
CA MET A 121 -3.44 11.26 6.67
C MET A 121 -2.12 10.77 7.26
N GLU A 122 -1.54 11.50 8.21
CA GLU A 122 -0.39 11.04 8.97
C GLU A 122 -0.77 10.99 10.46
N GLY A 123 -0.50 9.85 11.11
CA GLY A 123 -0.78 9.73 12.54
C GLY A 123 -2.26 9.83 12.90
N ARG A 124 -3.15 9.52 11.94
CA ARG A 124 -4.61 9.69 12.06
C ARG A 124 -5.09 11.14 12.20
N ILE A 125 -4.27 12.11 11.81
CA ILE A 125 -4.61 13.52 11.85
C ILE A 125 -5.18 13.92 10.47
N PRO A 126 -6.44 14.40 10.37
CA PRO A 126 -6.97 14.89 9.10
C PRO A 126 -6.15 16.07 8.57
N GLY A 127 -6.03 16.19 7.24
CA GLY A 127 -5.28 17.29 6.61
C GLY A 127 -3.77 17.17 6.72
N THR A 128 -3.22 15.98 7.04
CA THR A 128 -1.76 15.74 7.06
C THR A 128 -1.35 14.67 6.04
N GLY A 129 -2.17 14.44 5.02
CA GLY A 129 -1.83 13.54 3.92
C GLY A 129 -0.57 13.98 3.15
N HIS A 130 0.07 13.02 2.50
CA HIS A 130 1.37 13.20 1.86
C HIS A 130 1.63 12.10 0.82
N LEU A 131 2.76 12.17 0.12
CA LEU A 131 3.22 11.06 -0.71
C LEU A 131 4.32 10.30 0.02
N GLU A 132 4.12 9.04 0.37
CA GLU A 132 5.14 8.23 1.05
C GLU A 132 6.05 7.55 0.02
N ARG A 133 7.37 7.68 0.19
CA ARG A 133 8.40 6.95 -0.56
C ARG A 133 9.02 5.88 0.32
N VAL A 134 8.95 4.63 -0.13
CA VAL A 134 9.60 3.47 0.51
C VAL A 134 10.78 3.04 -0.35
N VAL A 135 11.94 2.91 0.29
CA VAL A 135 13.21 2.52 -0.34
C VAL A 135 13.56 1.11 0.09
N PHE A 136 13.82 0.25 -0.89
CA PHE A 136 14.21 -1.14 -0.67
C PHE A 136 15.71 -1.34 -0.96
N ASN A 137 16.32 -2.32 -0.29
CA ASN A 137 17.64 -2.79 -0.64
C ASN A 137 17.59 -3.81 -1.81
N SER A 138 18.75 -4.32 -2.23
CA SER A 138 18.83 -5.28 -3.35
C SER A 138 18.21 -6.66 -3.09
N ARG A 139 17.86 -6.99 -1.84
CA ARG A 139 17.11 -8.20 -1.47
C ARG A 139 15.60 -7.97 -1.44
N GLY A 140 15.15 -6.73 -1.57
CA GLY A 140 13.74 -6.37 -1.48
C GLY A 140 13.29 -5.96 -0.07
N ASP A 141 14.19 -5.87 0.92
CA ASP A 141 13.79 -5.45 2.27
C ASP A 141 13.70 -3.92 2.37
N GLU A 142 12.68 -3.39 3.06
CA GLU A 142 12.57 -1.97 3.40
C GLU A 142 13.82 -1.53 4.19
N ILE A 143 14.46 -0.44 3.76
CA ILE A 143 15.60 0.15 4.48
C ILE A 143 15.41 1.62 4.85
N ARG A 144 14.45 2.31 4.23
CA ARG A 144 14.14 3.70 4.53
C ARG A 144 12.76 4.10 4.04
N ARG A 145 12.12 4.99 4.81
CA ARG A 145 10.90 5.69 4.43
C ARG A 145 11.06 7.20 4.53
N GLU A 146 10.38 7.91 3.64
CA GLU A 146 10.32 9.36 3.60
C GLU A 146 8.97 9.79 3.05
N GLY A 147 8.23 10.62 3.80
CA GLY A 147 7.10 11.29 3.19
C GLY A 147 7.52 12.58 2.50
N LEU A 148 6.90 12.84 1.37
CA LEU A 148 7.12 13.95 0.47
C LEU A 148 5.86 14.80 0.42
N LEU A 149 6.02 16.07 0.10
CA LEU A 149 4.90 16.99 -0.12
C LEU A 149 3.96 17.18 1.09
N ARG A 150 4.43 16.92 2.32
CA ARG A 150 3.66 17.13 3.55
C ARG A 150 3.07 18.53 3.68
N GLN A 151 3.76 19.54 3.14
CA GLN A 151 3.31 20.93 3.14
C GLN A 151 2.00 21.16 2.37
N LEU A 152 1.59 20.22 1.51
CA LEU A 152 0.30 20.29 0.83
C LEU A 152 -0.88 20.10 1.80
N ASN A 153 -0.67 19.45 2.96
CA ASN A 153 -1.70 19.21 3.97
C ASN A 153 -3.01 18.66 3.36
N SER A 154 -2.88 17.74 2.41
CA SER A 154 -3.99 17.28 1.57
C SER A 154 -3.95 15.77 1.39
N ARG A 155 -5.11 15.15 1.19
CA ARG A 155 -5.22 13.71 0.96
C ARG A 155 -4.66 13.35 -0.42
N VAL A 156 -3.62 12.52 -0.45
CA VAL A 156 -3.11 11.93 -1.70
C VAL A 156 -3.80 10.59 -1.94
N THR A 157 -4.52 10.46 -3.05
CA THR A 157 -5.36 9.27 -3.34
C THR A 157 -4.89 8.45 -4.54
N GLY A 158 -4.32 9.12 -5.54
CA GLY A 158 -3.78 8.48 -6.74
C GLY A 158 -2.28 8.69 -6.82
N VAL A 159 -1.56 7.66 -7.25
CA VAL A 159 -0.13 7.71 -7.55
C VAL A 159 0.11 6.88 -8.81
N ALA A 160 0.72 7.47 -9.82
CA ALA A 160 1.06 6.77 -11.06
C ALA A 160 2.30 7.37 -11.71
N GLN A 161 3.09 6.53 -12.38
CA GLN A 161 4.14 7.02 -13.29
C GLN A 161 3.56 7.21 -14.68
N GLY A 162 3.78 8.39 -15.28
CA GLY A 162 3.43 8.67 -16.66
C GLY A 162 4.40 8.05 -17.67
N PRO A 163 4.00 7.92 -18.95
CA PRO A 163 4.89 7.43 -20.01
C PRO A 163 6.05 8.40 -20.31
N ASP A 164 5.98 9.63 -19.81
CA ASP A 164 7.03 10.65 -19.87
C ASP A 164 8.11 10.49 -18.78
N GLY A 165 7.95 9.51 -17.88
CA GLY A 165 8.90 9.20 -16.82
C GLY A 165 8.73 10.06 -15.55
N TYR A 166 7.70 10.90 -15.47
CA TYR A 166 7.37 11.65 -14.26
C TYR A 166 6.38 10.90 -13.38
N LEU A 167 6.41 11.20 -12.08
CA LEU A 167 5.39 10.71 -11.14
C LEU A 167 4.27 11.73 -11.05
N TYR A 168 3.04 11.24 -11.08
CA TYR A 168 1.81 12.00 -10.96
C TYR A 168 1.05 11.57 -9.72
N ILE A 169 0.45 12.54 -9.03
CA ILE A 169 -0.40 12.28 -7.87
C ILE A 169 -1.74 12.98 -7.99
N LEU A 170 -2.78 12.37 -7.41
CA LEU A 170 -4.10 12.98 -7.27
C LEU A 170 -4.32 13.45 -5.83
N ILE A 171 -4.80 14.68 -5.72
CA ILE A 171 -5.22 15.32 -4.48
C ILE A 171 -6.75 15.25 -4.37
N ASP A 172 -7.24 14.65 -3.30
CA ASP A 172 -8.66 14.47 -2.98
C ASP A 172 -9.10 15.49 -1.93
N GLU A 173 -9.38 16.71 -2.39
CA GLU A 173 -9.89 17.83 -1.59
C GLU A 173 -10.98 18.55 -2.40
N GLU A 174 -11.70 19.51 -1.79
CA GLU A 174 -12.73 20.30 -2.48
C GLU A 174 -12.20 20.96 -3.77
N ASN A 175 -10.97 21.47 -3.72
CA ASN A 175 -10.22 21.95 -4.88
C ASN A 175 -9.14 20.92 -5.29
N GLY A 176 -9.57 19.70 -5.61
CA GLY A 176 -8.68 18.61 -6.00
C GLY A 176 -7.78 18.96 -7.19
N ALA A 177 -6.65 18.25 -7.28
CA ALA A 177 -5.62 18.54 -8.28
C ALA A 177 -4.93 17.28 -8.78
N LEU A 178 -4.52 17.29 -10.05
CA LEU A 178 -3.51 16.39 -10.59
C LEU A 178 -2.17 17.13 -10.56
N LEU A 179 -1.20 16.61 -9.82
CA LEU A 179 0.13 17.19 -9.72
C LEU A 179 1.14 16.30 -10.43
N ARG A 180 2.00 16.92 -11.25
CA ARG A 180 3.21 16.29 -11.78
C ARG A 180 4.38 16.64 -10.88
N ILE A 181 5.19 15.65 -10.50
CA ILE A 181 6.35 15.84 -9.65
C ILE A 181 7.61 15.92 -10.50
N GLU A 182 8.36 17.01 -10.33
CA GLU A 182 9.60 17.28 -11.05
C GLU A 182 10.77 17.47 -10.07
N PRO A 183 12.02 17.19 -10.50
CA PRO A 183 13.20 17.62 -9.76
C PRO A 183 13.17 19.13 -9.49
N ALA A 184 13.63 19.54 -8.30
CA ALA A 184 13.91 20.95 -8.03
C ALA A 184 15.04 21.44 -8.94
N GLN A 185 14.93 22.69 -9.41
CA GLN A 185 15.97 23.37 -10.17
C GLN A 185 17.11 23.87 -9.29
#